data_AF-A0A4P8KQN7-F1
#
_entry.id   AF-A0A4P8KQN7-F1
#
_cell.length_a   1.000
_cell.length_b   1.000
_cell.length_c   1.000
_cell.angle_alpha   90.00
_cell.angle_beta   90.00
_cell.angle_gamma   90.00
#
_symmetry.space_group_name_H-M   'P 1'
#
loop_
_entity.id
_entity.type
_entity.pdbx_description
1 polymer ?
#
loop_
_entity_poly.entity_id
_entity_poly.type
_entity_poly.pdbx_seq_one_letter_code
_entity_poly.pdbx_strand_id
1 'polypeptide(L)'
;MTNELTFRISTTPFDEDYSPSAESRATTNFANLARGEDRQQNLRSVLTMIDRRCNDLAPWDNPNGDRYAVELEIVSVDAALAVDGEERHFPLLEVLDVHIRDSHTGIRHHGIVGNNFSSYVRDYDFSVRLPAVTADAGAFTVPDDFGALHGALFQAFLDSDAYRARFEAPPVICISVSTSKTYRRTDNTHPVLGVEYLQSEYSLTDEYFSRMGLRVRYFMPAGSAAPLAFYFRGDLANDYTNLQLIGTISTMESFQKIYRPEIYNANAAAGSVYRPSLEHGDFSRTQVDYDRVERAQLAITQGTYAAEHFLATYGDVLARWAGLEPALAR
;
A
#
# COMPACT_ATOMS: atom_id res chain seq x y z
N MET A 1 -7.51 31.14 -14.73
CA MET A 1 -6.68 30.17 -15.48
C MET A 1 -6.63 28.93 -14.62
N THR A 2 -7.04 27.78 -15.13
CA THR A 2 -7.02 26.51 -14.40
C THR A 2 -5.57 26.05 -14.35
N ASN A 3 -5.00 25.94 -13.14
CA ASN A 3 -3.67 25.36 -12.97
C ASN A 3 -3.76 23.89 -13.40
N GLU A 4 -2.92 23.52 -14.37
CA GLU A 4 -2.90 22.17 -14.93
C GLU A 4 -2.08 21.28 -14.00
N LEU A 5 -2.71 20.21 -13.49
CA LEU A 5 -2.07 19.17 -12.70
C LEU A 5 -1.79 17.99 -13.62
N THR A 6 -0.52 17.64 -13.78
CA THR A 6 -0.08 16.46 -14.53
C THR A 6 0.73 15.53 -13.64
N PHE A 7 0.99 14.31 -14.12
CA PHE A 7 1.70 13.28 -13.36
C PHE A 7 2.85 12.72 -14.17
N ARG A 8 3.97 12.49 -13.50
CA ARG A 8 5.13 11.80 -14.07
C ARG A 8 5.38 10.51 -13.30
N ILE A 9 5.61 9.44 -14.05
CA ILE A 9 5.96 8.13 -13.50
C ILE A 9 7.45 7.87 -13.78
N SER A 10 8.18 7.41 -12.77
CA SER A 10 9.47 6.78 -12.91
C SER A 10 9.46 5.43 -12.20
N THR A 11 10.38 4.53 -12.58
CA THR A 11 10.44 3.18 -12.00
C THR A 11 11.85 2.85 -11.53
N THR A 12 11.93 2.03 -10.48
CA THR A 12 13.19 1.49 -9.97
C THR A 12 12.98 0.01 -9.64
N PRO A 13 13.85 -0.90 -10.09
CA PRO A 13 13.77 -2.30 -9.69
C PRO A 13 13.85 -2.45 -8.17
N PHE A 14 12.98 -3.28 -7.61
CA PHE A 14 13.05 -3.71 -6.22
C PHE A 14 13.56 -5.15 -6.17
N ASP A 15 14.87 -5.29 -6.28
CA ASP A 15 15.62 -6.55 -6.23
C ASP A 15 16.58 -6.56 -5.03
N GLU A 16 17.47 -7.55 -4.94
CA GLU A 16 18.44 -7.65 -3.85
C GLU A 16 19.49 -6.52 -3.87
N ASP A 17 19.66 -5.81 -4.98
CA ASP A 17 20.60 -4.72 -5.15
C ASP A 17 19.96 -3.34 -4.89
N TYR A 18 18.64 -3.28 -4.70
CA TYR A 18 17.92 -2.06 -4.39
C TYR A 18 18.47 -1.33 -3.15
N SER A 19 18.84 -0.06 -3.33
CA SER A 19 19.29 0.82 -2.26
C SER A 19 18.56 2.17 -2.35
N PRO A 20 18.03 2.72 -1.25
CA PRO A 20 17.34 4.00 -1.27
C PRO A 20 18.26 5.14 -1.74
N SER A 21 17.79 5.96 -2.66
CA SER A 21 18.52 7.17 -3.07
C SER A 21 18.61 8.18 -1.91
N ALA A 22 19.73 8.89 -1.80
CA ALA A 22 19.96 9.89 -0.75
C ALA A 22 19.09 11.16 -0.88
N GLU A 23 18.54 11.47 -2.06
CA GLU A 23 18.08 12.83 -2.39
C GLU A 23 16.58 13.11 -2.31
N SER A 24 15.68 12.13 -2.12
CA SER A 24 14.25 12.48 -1.90
C SER A 24 13.34 11.36 -1.39
N ARG A 25 13.69 10.09 -1.63
CA ARG A 25 12.80 8.93 -1.41
C ARG A 25 13.31 7.97 -0.34
N ALA A 26 14.17 8.47 0.55
CA ALA A 26 14.70 7.72 1.68
C ALA A 26 13.61 7.40 2.74
N THR A 27 12.41 7.97 2.69
CA THR A 27 11.41 7.80 3.76
C THR A 27 10.31 6.78 3.46
N THR A 28 10.33 6.14 2.28
CA THR A 28 9.23 5.28 1.87
C THR A 28 9.27 3.90 2.55
N ASN A 29 8.17 3.16 2.48
CA ASN A 29 8.00 1.85 3.15
C ASN A 29 9.13 0.86 2.83
N PHE A 30 9.74 0.99 1.65
CA PHE A 30 10.81 0.12 1.14
C PHE A 30 12.15 0.42 1.80
N ALA A 31 12.38 1.68 2.17
CA ALA A 31 13.69 2.15 2.59
C ALA A 31 14.15 1.51 3.91
N ASN A 32 13.22 1.19 4.81
CA ASN A 32 13.55 0.55 6.08
C ASN A 32 14.05 -0.90 5.91
N LEU A 33 13.54 -1.64 4.91
CA LEU A 33 14.02 -3.00 4.61
C LEU A 33 15.33 -3.01 3.81
N ALA A 34 15.64 -1.88 3.16
CA ALA A 34 16.74 -1.74 2.23
C ALA A 34 17.92 -0.94 2.83
N ARG A 35 18.15 -1.07 4.14
CA ARG A 35 19.21 -0.35 4.88
C ARG A 35 20.12 -1.27 5.70
N GLY A 36 21.25 -0.73 6.10
CA GLY A 36 22.22 -1.40 6.96
C GLY A 36 23.16 -2.33 6.18
N GLU A 37 24.10 -2.94 6.92
CA GLU A 37 25.11 -3.85 6.36
C GLU A 37 24.49 -5.14 5.80
N ASP A 38 23.39 -5.61 6.41
CA ASP A 38 22.66 -6.83 6.00
C ASP A 38 21.56 -6.58 4.95
N ARG A 39 21.52 -5.38 4.34
CA ARG A 39 20.51 -4.97 3.34
C ARG A 39 20.23 -6.04 2.29
N GLN A 40 21.26 -6.51 1.60
CA GLN A 40 21.10 -7.44 0.47
C GLN A 40 20.52 -8.78 0.93
N GLN A 41 20.95 -9.27 2.09
CA GLN A 41 20.44 -10.52 2.66
C GLN A 41 18.99 -10.36 3.13
N ASN A 42 18.62 -9.21 3.70
CA ASN A 42 17.24 -8.90 4.05
C ASN A 42 16.35 -8.89 2.81
N LEU A 43 16.72 -8.16 1.75
CA LEU A 43 15.96 -8.11 0.50
C LEU A 43 15.83 -9.48 -0.15
N ARG A 44 16.92 -10.26 -0.23
CA ARG A 44 16.88 -11.65 -0.74
C ARG A 44 15.92 -12.52 0.06
N SER A 45 15.90 -12.38 1.37
CA SER A 45 15.00 -13.13 2.25
C SER A 45 13.53 -12.77 2.00
N VAL A 46 13.22 -11.47 1.85
CA VAL A 46 11.87 -10.99 1.50
C VAL A 46 11.44 -11.53 0.14
N LEU A 47 12.26 -11.37 -0.90
CA LEU A 47 11.95 -11.84 -2.25
C LEU A 47 11.74 -13.36 -2.29
N THR A 48 12.57 -14.12 -1.57
CA THR A 48 12.40 -15.57 -1.42
C THR A 48 11.09 -15.94 -0.73
N MET A 49 10.66 -15.18 0.29
CA MET A 49 9.36 -15.39 0.94
C MET A 49 8.20 -15.17 -0.04
N ILE A 50 8.30 -14.12 -0.87
CA ILE A 50 7.30 -13.79 -1.89
C ILE A 50 7.22 -14.91 -2.95
N ASP A 51 8.35 -15.35 -3.49
CA ASP A 51 8.40 -16.44 -4.48
C ASP A 51 7.78 -17.72 -3.93
N ARG A 52 8.18 -18.12 -2.72
CA ARG A 52 7.62 -19.32 -2.07
C ARG A 52 6.11 -19.21 -1.90
N ARG A 53 5.62 -18.03 -1.48
CA ARG A 53 4.19 -17.83 -1.28
C ARG A 53 3.41 -17.79 -2.60
N CYS A 54 3.99 -17.22 -3.65
CA CYS A 54 3.41 -17.23 -4.99
C CYS A 54 3.22 -18.68 -5.49
N ASN A 55 4.26 -19.51 -5.35
CA ASN A 55 4.21 -20.91 -5.77
C ASN A 55 3.25 -21.77 -4.93
N ASP A 56 3.17 -21.53 -3.62
CA ASP A 56 2.23 -22.20 -2.72
C ASP A 56 0.76 -21.91 -3.09
N LEU A 57 0.47 -20.69 -3.54
CA LEU A 57 -0.87 -20.30 -4.01
C LEU A 57 -1.15 -20.72 -5.47
N ALA A 58 -0.11 -21.07 -6.24
CA ALA A 58 -0.20 -21.55 -7.61
C ALA A 58 0.33 -23.00 -7.74
N PRO A 59 -0.34 -23.99 -7.13
CA PRO A 59 0.16 -25.38 -7.11
C PRO A 59 -0.06 -26.12 -8.43
N TRP A 60 -0.86 -25.58 -9.35
CA TRP A 60 -1.16 -26.22 -10.64
C TRP A 60 0.06 -26.29 -11.53
N ASP A 61 0.36 -27.50 -12.02
CA ASP A 61 1.54 -27.78 -12.85
C ASP A 61 2.85 -27.25 -12.22
N ASN A 62 2.91 -27.28 -10.88
CA ASN A 62 4.01 -26.76 -10.07
C ASN A 62 4.40 -27.74 -8.94
N PRO A 63 4.76 -29.00 -9.25
CA PRO A 63 4.98 -30.04 -8.25
C PRO A 63 6.15 -29.76 -7.30
N ASN A 64 7.13 -28.95 -7.73
CA ASN A 64 8.31 -28.59 -6.93
C ASN A 64 8.14 -27.27 -6.17
N GLY A 65 7.08 -26.48 -6.48
CA GLY A 65 6.85 -25.18 -5.86
C GLY A 65 7.88 -24.10 -6.24
N ASP A 66 8.47 -24.18 -7.43
CA ASP A 66 9.55 -23.30 -7.90
C ASP A 66 9.33 -22.77 -9.34
N ARG A 67 8.13 -22.91 -9.88
CA ARG A 67 7.78 -22.46 -11.25
C ARG A 67 7.78 -20.94 -11.40
N TYR A 68 7.25 -20.21 -10.42
CA TYR A 68 7.03 -18.76 -10.56
C TYR A 68 8.05 -17.96 -9.77
N ALA A 69 8.62 -16.92 -10.39
CA ALA A 69 9.40 -15.89 -9.71
C ALA A 69 8.66 -14.56 -9.80
N VAL A 70 8.55 -13.86 -8.68
CA VAL A 70 7.91 -12.55 -8.58
C VAL A 70 8.96 -11.47 -8.70
N GLU A 71 8.77 -10.57 -9.66
CA GLU A 71 9.63 -9.40 -9.89
C GLU A 71 8.85 -8.15 -9.48
N LEU A 72 9.52 -7.23 -8.79
CA LEU A 72 8.90 -6.04 -8.23
C LEU A 72 9.58 -4.78 -8.78
N GLU A 73 8.78 -3.78 -9.13
CA GLU A 73 9.25 -2.44 -9.49
C GLU A 73 8.62 -1.42 -8.55
N ILE A 74 9.42 -0.54 -7.96
CA ILE A 74 8.92 0.67 -7.30
C ILE A 74 8.48 1.63 -8.39
N VAL A 75 7.20 1.95 -8.41
CA VAL A 75 6.59 2.99 -9.22
C VAL A 75 6.54 4.27 -8.41
N SER A 76 7.29 5.26 -8.86
CA SER A 76 7.41 6.58 -8.27
C SER A 76 6.57 7.58 -9.05
N VAL A 77 5.62 8.23 -8.37
CA VAL A 77 4.73 9.22 -9.00
C VAL A 77 5.04 10.60 -8.47
N ASP A 78 5.37 11.52 -9.37
CA ASP A 78 5.49 12.95 -9.09
C ASP A 78 4.25 13.68 -9.61
N ALA A 79 3.69 14.55 -8.77
CA ALA A 79 2.70 15.53 -9.19
C ALA A 79 3.43 16.76 -9.74
N ALA A 80 3.08 17.18 -10.96
CA ALA A 80 3.60 18.38 -11.58
C ALA A 80 2.48 19.43 -11.63
N LEU A 81 2.73 20.58 -11.00
CA LEU A 81 1.80 21.69 -10.94
C LEU A 81 2.41 22.88 -11.69
N ALA A 82 1.68 23.41 -12.67
CA ALA A 82 2.04 24.67 -13.32
C ALA A 82 1.53 25.84 -12.47
N VAL A 83 2.46 26.59 -11.85
CA VAL A 83 2.15 27.80 -11.06
C VAL A 83 2.99 28.95 -11.62
N ASP A 84 2.33 30.05 -11.99
CA ASP A 84 2.96 31.27 -12.51
C ASP A 84 3.92 31.04 -13.71
N GLY A 85 3.65 30.00 -14.51
CA GLY A 85 4.45 29.65 -15.68
C GLY A 85 5.67 28.77 -15.40
N GLU A 86 5.91 28.39 -14.14
CA GLU A 86 6.94 27.40 -13.77
C GLU A 86 6.29 26.08 -13.38
N GLU A 87 6.83 24.98 -13.91
CA GLU A 87 6.43 23.63 -13.52
C GLU A 87 7.17 23.22 -12.24
N ARG A 88 6.41 22.85 -11.22
CA ARG A 88 6.93 22.41 -9.93
C ARG A 88 6.55 20.97 -9.69
N HIS A 89 7.54 20.14 -9.33
CA HIS A 89 7.35 18.72 -9.07
C HIS A 89 7.31 18.44 -7.57
N PHE A 90 6.44 17.54 -7.17
CA PHE A 90 6.34 17.03 -5.82
C PHE A 90 6.19 15.51 -5.82
N PRO A 91 6.98 14.76 -5.02
CA PRO A 91 6.80 13.32 -4.89
C PRO A 91 5.46 13.02 -4.21
N LEU A 92 4.51 12.46 -4.96
CA LEU A 92 3.16 12.23 -4.49
C LEU A 92 3.05 10.89 -3.75
N LEU A 93 3.42 9.80 -4.43
CA LEU A 93 3.28 8.44 -3.92
C LEU A 93 4.29 7.45 -4.52
N GLU A 94 4.48 6.35 -3.81
CA GLU A 94 5.20 5.16 -4.28
C GLU A 94 4.39 3.90 -4.02
N VAL A 95 4.41 3.00 -5.00
CA VAL A 95 3.77 1.68 -4.94
C VAL A 95 4.66 0.64 -5.62
N LEU A 96 4.47 -0.62 -5.29
CA LEU A 96 5.03 -1.72 -6.06
C LEU A 96 4.10 -2.14 -7.18
N ASP A 97 4.69 -2.27 -8.36
CA ASP A 97 4.17 -3.02 -9.49
C ASP A 97 4.73 -4.44 -9.46
N VAL A 98 3.89 -5.41 -9.82
CA VAL A 98 4.20 -6.84 -9.70
C VAL A 98 4.25 -7.45 -11.09
N HIS A 99 5.30 -8.23 -11.35
CA HIS A 99 5.39 -9.10 -12.51
C HIS A 99 5.67 -10.53 -12.07
N ILE A 100 5.19 -11.50 -12.82
CA ILE A 100 5.36 -12.91 -12.49
C ILE A 100 5.99 -13.62 -13.68
N ARG A 101 7.22 -14.07 -13.50
CA ARG A 101 7.97 -14.82 -14.51
C ARG A 101 7.72 -16.31 -14.32
N ASP A 102 7.17 -16.95 -15.33
CA ASP A 102 7.01 -18.40 -15.41
C ASP A 102 8.30 -19.03 -15.94
N SER A 103 9.03 -19.76 -15.10
CA SER A 103 10.31 -20.38 -15.46
C SER A 103 10.16 -21.51 -16.48
N HIS A 104 8.98 -22.12 -16.57
CA HIS A 104 8.74 -23.23 -17.51
C HIS A 104 8.51 -22.73 -18.94
N THR A 105 7.81 -21.60 -19.10
CA THR A 105 7.43 -21.06 -20.41
C THR A 105 8.28 -19.86 -20.83
N GLY A 106 8.97 -19.22 -19.89
CA GLY A 106 9.69 -17.97 -20.10
C GLY A 106 8.77 -16.74 -20.20
N ILE A 107 7.45 -16.91 -20.06
CA ILE A 107 6.49 -15.82 -20.15
C ILE A 107 6.54 -14.96 -18.89
N ARG A 108 6.53 -13.64 -19.10
CA ARG A 108 6.37 -12.65 -18.03
C ARG A 108 4.93 -12.17 -18.02
N HIS A 109 4.21 -12.47 -16.94
CA HIS A 109 2.84 -12.05 -16.72
C HIS A 109 2.79 -10.72 -15.98
N HIS A 110 1.87 -9.85 -16.37
CA HIS A 110 1.56 -8.63 -15.62
C HIS A 110 0.75 -8.97 -14.36
N GLY A 111 1.20 -8.44 -13.22
CA GLY A 111 0.48 -8.50 -11.94
C GLY A 111 -0.45 -7.30 -11.78
N ILE A 112 -0.61 -6.85 -10.53
CA ILE A 112 -1.42 -5.68 -10.18
C ILE A 112 -0.55 -4.67 -9.44
N VAL A 113 -0.57 -3.41 -9.88
CA VAL A 113 0.09 -2.30 -9.20
C VAL A 113 -0.69 -1.85 -7.96
N GLY A 114 0.00 -1.30 -6.96
CA GLY A 114 -0.63 -0.72 -5.76
C GLY A 114 -0.17 -1.35 -4.44
N ASN A 115 0.72 -2.33 -4.51
CA ASN A 115 1.26 -3.01 -3.35
C ASN A 115 2.17 -2.06 -2.55
N ASN A 116 2.20 -2.24 -1.23
CA ASN A 116 3.05 -1.49 -0.29
C ASN A 116 2.96 0.04 -0.43
N PHE A 117 1.73 0.53 -0.61
CA PHE A 117 1.38 1.94 -0.84
C PHE A 117 1.97 2.90 0.18
N SER A 118 2.79 3.84 -0.29
CA SER A 118 3.33 4.99 0.46
C SER A 118 2.89 6.28 -0.21
N SER A 119 2.45 7.27 0.55
CA SER A 119 2.00 8.57 0.03
C SER A 119 2.39 9.68 0.98
N TYR A 120 2.91 10.77 0.43
CA TYR A 120 3.36 11.92 1.21
C TYR A 120 2.18 12.65 1.85
N VAL A 121 1.10 12.85 1.09
CA VAL A 121 -0.12 13.50 1.59
C VAL A 121 -0.83 12.60 2.61
N ARG A 122 -0.81 11.28 2.42
CA ARG A 122 -1.34 10.33 3.41
C ARG A 122 -0.56 10.38 4.72
N ASP A 123 0.76 10.37 4.65
CA ASP A 123 1.59 10.40 5.85
C ASP A 123 1.48 11.76 6.55
N TYR A 124 1.28 12.87 5.82
CA TYR A 124 0.87 14.14 6.44
C TYR A 124 -0.46 14.03 7.20
N ASP A 125 -1.51 13.52 6.55
CA ASP A 125 -2.83 13.40 7.16
C ASP A 125 -2.76 12.57 8.46
N PHE A 126 -2.18 11.37 8.39
CA PHE A 126 -2.15 10.43 9.53
C PHE A 126 -1.10 10.74 10.60
N SER A 127 0.09 11.24 10.21
CA SER A 127 1.23 11.38 11.12
C SER A 127 1.48 12.82 11.58
N VAL A 128 0.88 13.82 10.94
CA VAL A 128 1.04 15.24 11.31
C VAL A 128 -0.31 15.85 11.68
N ARG A 129 -1.28 15.86 10.75
CA ARG A 129 -2.55 16.59 10.92
C ARG A 129 -3.47 15.97 11.96
N LEU A 130 -3.71 14.66 11.89
CA LEU A 130 -4.61 13.97 12.81
C LEU A 130 -4.12 14.05 14.28
N PRO A 131 -2.84 13.82 14.60
CA PRO A 131 -2.31 14.04 15.94
C PRO A 131 -2.46 15.49 16.44
N ALA A 132 -2.18 16.49 15.58
CA ALA A 132 -2.30 17.90 15.94
C ALA A 132 -3.76 18.26 16.31
N VAL A 133 -4.72 17.90 15.47
CA VAL A 133 -6.15 18.17 15.73
C VAL A 133 -6.65 17.44 16.98
N THR A 134 -6.21 16.19 17.19
CA THR A 134 -6.56 15.44 18.40
C THR A 134 -5.99 16.08 19.66
N ALA A 135 -4.76 16.61 19.60
CA ALA A 135 -4.13 17.30 20.72
C ALA A 135 -4.88 18.61 21.06
N ASP A 136 -5.23 19.40 20.05
CA ASP A 136 -5.94 20.67 20.23
C ASP A 136 -7.37 20.49 20.77
N ALA A 137 -8.05 19.42 20.33
CA ALA A 137 -9.40 19.08 20.80
C ALA A 137 -9.42 18.40 22.19
N GLY A 138 -8.29 17.88 22.67
CA GLY A 138 -8.19 17.10 23.91
C GLY A 138 -8.84 15.71 23.85
N ALA A 139 -9.35 15.29 22.68
CA ALA A 139 -9.95 13.99 22.43
C ALA A 139 -9.78 13.61 20.95
N PHE A 140 -9.80 12.30 20.66
CA PHE A 140 -9.66 11.79 19.30
C PHE A 140 -10.71 12.43 18.38
N THR A 141 -10.24 13.20 17.40
CA THR A 141 -11.08 14.02 16.52
C THR A 141 -10.56 13.89 15.10
N VAL A 142 -11.45 13.55 14.17
CA VAL A 142 -11.13 13.42 12.75
C VAL A 142 -11.68 14.65 12.02
N PRO A 143 -10.87 15.40 11.25
CA PRO A 143 -11.36 16.49 10.41
C PRO A 143 -12.40 16.04 9.38
N ASP A 144 -13.41 16.86 9.10
CA ASP A 144 -14.47 16.51 8.13
C ASP A 144 -13.94 16.26 6.70
N ASP A 145 -12.86 16.94 6.34
CA ASP A 145 -12.17 16.86 5.05
C ASP A 145 -10.99 15.86 5.07
N PHE A 146 -10.87 15.02 6.10
CA PHE A 146 -9.76 14.09 6.25
C PHE A 146 -9.64 13.16 5.03
N GLY A 147 -8.49 13.21 4.35
CA GLY A 147 -8.21 12.48 3.12
C GLY A 147 -8.86 13.03 1.85
N ALA A 148 -9.58 14.14 1.90
CA ALA A 148 -10.28 14.69 0.73
C ALA A 148 -9.30 15.12 -0.37
N LEU A 149 -8.25 15.88 -0.02
CA LEU A 149 -7.24 16.32 -0.99
C LEU A 149 -6.47 15.14 -1.59
N HIS A 150 -5.99 14.23 -0.74
CA HIS A 150 -5.28 13.05 -1.22
C HIS A 150 -6.18 12.17 -2.09
N GLY A 151 -7.45 12.04 -1.73
CA GLY A 151 -8.48 11.41 -2.53
C GLY A 151 -8.56 12.01 -3.93
N ALA A 152 -8.73 13.33 -4.03
CA ALA A 152 -8.80 14.04 -5.31
C ALA A 152 -7.53 13.84 -6.17
N LEU A 153 -6.34 13.97 -5.56
CA LEU A 153 -5.05 13.76 -6.23
C LEU A 153 -4.90 12.32 -6.76
N PHE A 154 -5.27 11.32 -5.95
CA PHE A 154 -5.19 9.92 -6.33
C PHE A 154 -6.15 9.59 -7.47
N GLN A 155 -7.40 10.07 -7.39
CA GLN A 155 -8.38 9.86 -8.47
C GLN A 155 -7.92 10.52 -9.77
N ALA A 156 -7.42 11.75 -9.71
CA ALA A 156 -6.86 12.44 -10.87
C ALA A 156 -5.65 11.70 -11.47
N PHE A 157 -4.79 11.11 -10.63
CA PHE A 157 -3.70 10.27 -11.10
C PHE A 157 -4.22 9.06 -11.88
N LEU A 158 -5.21 8.32 -11.36
CA LEU A 158 -5.79 7.16 -12.05
C LEU A 158 -6.46 7.54 -13.37
N ASP A 159 -7.01 8.75 -13.47
CA ASP A 159 -7.68 9.25 -14.67
C ASP A 159 -6.71 9.90 -15.68
N SER A 160 -5.43 10.03 -15.33
CA SER A 160 -4.40 10.67 -16.16
C SER A 160 -3.90 9.78 -17.30
N ASP A 161 -3.42 10.42 -18.37
CA ASP A 161 -2.76 9.71 -19.47
C ASP A 161 -1.48 8.99 -19.02
N ALA A 162 -0.77 9.53 -18.03
CA ALA A 162 0.42 8.90 -17.47
C ALA A 162 0.10 7.53 -16.85
N TYR A 163 -1.02 7.40 -16.14
CA TYR A 163 -1.46 6.12 -15.59
C TYR A 163 -1.90 5.15 -16.70
N ARG A 164 -2.79 5.60 -17.60
CA ARG A 164 -3.34 4.76 -18.68
C ARG A 164 -2.29 4.30 -19.69
N ALA A 165 -1.21 5.07 -19.88
CA ALA A 165 -0.11 4.70 -20.75
C ALA A 165 0.70 3.50 -20.21
N ARG A 166 0.60 3.20 -18.91
CA ARG A 166 1.40 2.15 -18.26
C ARG A 166 0.57 1.00 -17.69
N PHE A 167 -0.62 1.28 -17.16
CA PHE A 167 -1.42 0.27 -16.45
C PHE A 167 -2.76 0.05 -17.15
N GLU A 168 -3.06 -1.22 -17.42
CA GLU A 168 -4.29 -1.64 -18.10
C GLU A 168 -5.48 -1.77 -17.16
N ALA A 169 -5.24 -1.92 -15.86
CA ALA A 169 -6.25 -2.13 -14.83
C ALA A 169 -6.02 -1.22 -13.62
N PRO A 170 -7.09 -0.84 -12.88
CA PRO A 170 -6.97 -0.07 -11.63
C PRO A 170 -6.11 -0.77 -10.59
N PRO A 171 -5.50 -0.03 -9.64
CA PRO A 171 -4.65 -0.63 -8.63
C PRO A 171 -5.47 -1.42 -7.61
N VAL A 172 -4.82 -2.42 -7.01
CA VAL A 172 -5.32 -3.08 -5.79
C VAL A 172 -4.32 -2.80 -4.67
N ILE A 173 -4.79 -2.10 -3.64
CA ILE A 173 -3.99 -1.86 -2.44
C ILE A 173 -4.37 -2.93 -1.42
N CYS A 174 -3.41 -3.76 -1.04
CA CYS A 174 -3.62 -4.82 -0.05
C CYS A 174 -2.81 -4.54 1.22
N ILE A 175 -3.48 -4.46 2.38
CA ILE A 175 -2.82 -4.17 3.67
C ILE A 175 -3.42 -5.01 4.81
N SER A 176 -2.83 -4.85 5.99
CA SER A 176 -3.36 -5.43 7.22
C SER A 176 -4.80 -5.02 7.50
N VAL A 177 -5.58 -5.95 8.06
CA VAL A 177 -6.84 -5.61 8.74
C VAL A 177 -6.58 -4.68 9.93
N SER A 178 -7.55 -3.81 10.23
CA SER A 178 -7.50 -2.91 11.39
C SER A 178 -7.72 -3.66 12.71
N THR A 179 -6.91 -3.34 13.72
CA THR A 179 -7.00 -3.88 15.10
C THR A 179 -8.17 -3.35 15.90
N SER A 180 -8.81 -2.25 15.45
CA SER A 180 -9.96 -1.67 16.14
C SER A 180 -11.29 -2.32 15.76
N LYS A 181 -11.29 -3.27 14.81
CA LYS A 181 -12.51 -3.88 14.26
C LYS A 181 -12.56 -5.38 14.51
N THR A 182 -13.78 -5.92 14.41
CA THR A 182 -14.04 -7.36 14.50
C THR A 182 -14.52 -7.86 13.15
N TYR A 183 -13.97 -8.98 12.71
CA TYR A 183 -14.23 -9.58 11.40
C TYR A 183 -14.96 -10.91 11.59
N ARG A 184 -16.00 -11.15 10.80
CA ARG A 184 -16.80 -12.37 10.83
C ARG A 184 -16.67 -13.10 9.50
N ARG A 185 -16.22 -14.35 9.57
CA ARG A 185 -16.12 -15.24 8.43
C ARG A 185 -17.50 -15.43 7.79
N THR A 186 -17.54 -15.45 6.46
CA THR A 186 -18.73 -15.77 5.68
C THR A 186 -18.60 -17.15 5.02
N ASP A 187 -19.65 -17.58 4.31
CA ASP A 187 -19.63 -18.78 3.49
C ASP A 187 -19.02 -18.54 2.10
N ASN A 188 -18.80 -17.27 1.71
CA ASN A 188 -18.21 -16.96 0.42
C ASN A 188 -16.73 -17.31 0.39
N THR A 189 -16.35 -18.13 -0.60
CA THR A 189 -14.97 -18.61 -0.79
C THR A 189 -14.58 -18.45 -2.25
N HIS A 190 -13.54 -17.66 -2.49
CA HIS A 190 -12.92 -17.48 -3.80
C HIS A 190 -11.70 -18.39 -3.94
N PRO A 191 -11.41 -18.97 -5.12
CA PRO A 191 -10.33 -19.94 -5.30
C PRO A 191 -8.93 -19.43 -4.93
N VAL A 192 -8.64 -18.15 -5.20
CA VAL A 192 -7.35 -17.50 -4.85
C VAL A 192 -7.43 -16.66 -3.57
N LEU A 193 -8.31 -15.64 -3.53
CA LEU A 193 -8.49 -14.79 -2.36
C LEU A 193 -8.85 -15.57 -1.08
N GLY A 194 -9.46 -16.75 -1.20
CA GLY A 194 -9.84 -17.59 -0.07
C GLY A 194 -11.17 -17.17 0.54
N VAL A 195 -11.30 -17.31 1.86
CA VAL A 195 -12.58 -17.10 2.55
C VAL A 195 -12.81 -15.62 2.84
N GLU A 196 -14.00 -15.11 2.53
CA GLU A 196 -14.36 -13.73 2.82
C GLU A 196 -14.74 -13.51 4.29
N TYR A 197 -14.32 -12.38 4.83
CA TYR A 197 -14.71 -11.86 6.13
C TYR A 197 -15.41 -10.51 5.97
N LEU A 198 -16.40 -10.27 6.83
CA LEU A 198 -17.09 -8.98 6.94
C LEU A 198 -16.73 -8.30 8.25
N GLN A 199 -16.41 -7.01 8.16
CA GLN A 199 -16.17 -6.14 9.30
C GLN A 199 -17.50 -5.69 9.93
N SER A 200 -17.49 -5.44 11.24
CA SER A 200 -18.66 -4.88 11.94
C SER A 200 -18.99 -3.46 11.48
N GLU A 201 -17.96 -2.66 11.21
CA GLU A 201 -18.02 -1.25 10.83
C GLU A 201 -16.74 -0.86 10.09
N TYR A 202 -16.80 0.18 9.27
CA TYR A 202 -15.62 0.77 8.65
C TYR A 202 -14.67 1.37 9.70
N SER A 203 -13.37 1.19 9.47
CA SER A 203 -12.30 1.86 10.17
C SER A 203 -11.97 3.20 9.51
N LEU A 204 -11.23 4.05 10.22
CA LEU A 204 -10.74 5.32 9.65
C LEU A 204 -9.94 5.11 8.36
N THR A 205 -9.18 4.01 8.28
CA THR A 205 -8.43 3.67 7.07
C THR A 205 -9.37 3.32 5.92
N ASP A 206 -10.47 2.61 6.19
CA ASP A 206 -11.45 2.29 5.15
C ASP A 206 -12.14 3.54 4.61
N GLU A 207 -12.56 4.43 5.50
CA GLU A 207 -13.16 5.72 5.13
C GLU A 207 -12.19 6.59 4.33
N TYR A 208 -10.91 6.60 4.72
CA TYR A 208 -9.86 7.32 4.02
C TYR A 208 -9.64 6.80 2.60
N PHE A 209 -9.51 5.47 2.41
CA PHE A 209 -9.41 4.89 1.07
C PHE A 209 -10.71 5.03 0.27
N SER A 210 -11.88 5.15 0.91
CA SER A 210 -13.12 5.50 0.22
C SER A 210 -13.06 6.89 -0.42
N ARG A 211 -12.36 7.88 0.18
CA ARG A 211 -12.13 9.19 -0.45
C ARG A 211 -11.28 9.10 -1.72
N MET A 212 -10.46 8.06 -1.83
CA MET A 212 -9.67 7.74 -3.02
C MET A 212 -10.51 7.01 -4.10
N GLY A 213 -11.81 6.82 -3.87
CA GLY A 213 -12.72 6.11 -4.78
C GLY A 213 -12.54 4.60 -4.76
N LEU A 214 -12.02 4.04 -3.66
CA LEU A 214 -11.79 2.61 -3.49
C LEU A 214 -12.86 1.99 -2.58
N ARG A 215 -13.22 0.75 -2.87
CA ARG A 215 -14.04 -0.10 -2.01
C ARG A 215 -13.15 -1.12 -1.32
N VAL A 216 -13.55 -1.62 -0.16
CA VAL A 216 -12.80 -2.62 0.59
C VAL A 216 -13.54 -3.95 0.70
N ARG A 217 -12.82 -5.06 0.58
CA ARG A 217 -13.26 -6.40 0.96
C ARG A 217 -12.13 -7.10 1.71
N TYR A 218 -12.48 -8.06 2.56
CA TYR A 218 -11.52 -8.76 3.40
C TYR A 218 -11.54 -10.24 3.08
N PHE A 219 -10.39 -10.78 2.73
CA PHE A 219 -10.27 -12.18 2.38
C PHE A 219 -9.08 -12.80 3.10
N MET A 220 -9.22 -14.05 3.50
CA MET A 220 -8.15 -14.86 4.07
C MET A 220 -7.76 -15.93 3.06
N PRO A 221 -6.65 -15.72 2.32
CA PRO A 221 -6.12 -16.70 1.38
C PRO A 221 -5.81 -18.03 2.06
N ALA A 222 -5.83 -19.11 1.29
CA ALA A 222 -5.50 -20.44 1.82
C ALA A 222 -4.09 -20.44 2.43
N GLY A 223 -3.94 -20.92 3.67
CA GLY A 223 -2.66 -20.93 4.38
C GLY A 223 -2.28 -19.62 5.08
N SER A 224 -3.07 -18.56 4.96
CA SER A 224 -2.83 -17.32 5.71
C SER A 224 -3.32 -17.42 7.16
N ALA A 225 -2.62 -16.74 8.08
CA ALA A 225 -3.00 -16.70 9.50
C ALA A 225 -4.19 -15.75 9.77
N ALA A 226 -4.39 -14.72 8.94
CA ALA A 226 -5.42 -13.71 9.13
C ALA A 226 -5.94 -13.17 7.79
N PRO A 227 -7.16 -12.59 7.74
CA PRO A 227 -7.64 -11.90 6.55
C PRO A 227 -6.80 -10.66 6.22
N LEU A 228 -6.68 -10.36 4.93
CA LEU A 228 -6.10 -9.14 4.36
C LEU A 228 -7.23 -8.21 3.90
N ALA A 229 -7.00 -6.90 3.98
CA ALA A 229 -7.89 -5.89 3.44
C ALA A 229 -7.46 -5.52 2.02
N PHE A 230 -8.38 -5.66 1.05
CA PHE A 230 -8.15 -5.34 -0.35
C PHE A 230 -8.98 -4.11 -0.72
N TYR A 231 -8.31 -3.02 -1.10
CA TYR A 231 -8.93 -1.79 -1.59
C TYR A 231 -8.80 -1.72 -3.11
N PHE A 232 -9.93 -1.57 -3.81
CA PHE A 232 -10.00 -1.71 -5.27
C PHE A 232 -11.12 -0.88 -5.91
N ARG A 233 -11.03 -0.68 -7.23
CA ARG A 233 -12.14 -0.25 -8.11
C ARG A 233 -12.65 -1.47 -8.89
N GLY A 234 -13.90 -1.43 -9.36
CA GLY A 234 -14.47 -2.56 -10.12
C GLY A 234 -14.75 -3.79 -9.23
N ASP A 235 -14.69 -4.98 -9.78
CA ASP A 235 -14.97 -6.24 -9.10
C ASP A 235 -13.68 -7.04 -8.85
N LEU A 236 -13.15 -6.96 -7.62
CA LEU A 236 -11.93 -7.67 -7.21
C LEU A 236 -11.94 -9.16 -7.55
N ALA A 237 -13.10 -9.82 -7.48
CA ALA A 237 -13.18 -11.27 -7.65
C ALA A 237 -13.21 -11.71 -9.12
N ASN A 238 -13.54 -10.79 -10.05
CA ASN A 238 -13.84 -11.15 -11.43
C ASN A 238 -13.01 -10.37 -12.46
N ASP A 239 -12.50 -9.19 -12.10
CA ASP A 239 -11.77 -8.30 -13.03
C ASP A 239 -10.28 -8.67 -13.18
N TYR A 240 -9.77 -9.56 -12.32
CA TYR A 240 -8.35 -9.93 -12.26
C TYR A 240 -8.15 -11.43 -12.44
N THR A 241 -7.06 -11.82 -13.10
CA THR A 241 -6.68 -13.22 -13.23
C THR A 241 -6.23 -13.82 -11.89
N ASN A 242 -6.30 -15.15 -11.78
CA ASN A 242 -5.78 -15.86 -10.61
C ASN A 242 -4.32 -15.49 -10.32
N LEU A 243 -3.47 -15.45 -11.35
CA LEU A 243 -2.04 -15.17 -11.18
C LEU A 243 -1.79 -13.71 -10.72
N GLN A 244 -2.58 -12.75 -11.22
CA GLN A 244 -2.54 -11.36 -10.74
C GLN A 244 -2.87 -11.25 -9.25
N LEU A 245 -3.97 -11.89 -8.81
CA LEU A 245 -4.37 -11.91 -7.40
C LEU A 245 -3.32 -12.61 -6.52
N ILE A 246 -2.72 -13.71 -7.00
CA ILE A 246 -1.63 -14.42 -6.32
C ILE A 246 -0.42 -13.52 -6.13
N GLY A 247 -0.01 -12.77 -7.15
CA GLY A 247 1.07 -11.81 -7.06
C GLY A 247 0.85 -10.82 -5.92
N THR A 248 -0.30 -10.13 -5.91
CA THR A 248 -0.70 -9.21 -4.83
C THR A 248 -0.67 -9.87 -3.45
N ILE A 249 -1.26 -11.05 -3.29
CA ILE A 249 -1.29 -11.76 -2.00
C ILE A 249 0.12 -12.14 -1.56
N SER A 250 0.91 -12.78 -2.43
CA SER A 250 2.26 -13.25 -2.11
C SER A 250 3.18 -12.11 -1.68
N THR A 251 3.10 -10.97 -2.36
CA THR A 251 3.86 -9.77 -2.03
C THR A 251 3.40 -9.20 -0.70
N MET A 252 2.10 -8.90 -0.55
CA MET A 252 1.63 -8.18 0.63
C MET A 252 1.56 -9.02 1.89
N GLU A 253 1.23 -10.30 1.81
CA GLU A 253 1.28 -11.20 2.96
C GLU A 253 2.70 -11.35 3.49
N SER A 254 3.70 -11.48 2.60
CA SER A 254 5.10 -11.57 3.01
C SER A 254 5.56 -10.30 3.73
N PHE A 255 5.20 -9.12 3.21
CA PHE A 255 5.43 -7.86 3.93
C PHE A 255 4.68 -7.81 5.26
N GLN A 256 3.42 -8.24 5.32
CA GLN A 256 2.66 -8.22 6.57
C GLN A 256 3.21 -9.19 7.62
N LYS A 257 3.80 -10.33 7.23
CA LYS A 257 4.51 -11.24 8.14
C LYS A 257 5.71 -10.58 8.80
N ILE A 258 6.33 -9.60 8.13
CA ILE A 258 7.46 -8.82 8.67
C ILE A 258 6.93 -7.66 9.51
N TYR A 259 5.95 -6.92 8.99
CA TYR A 259 5.46 -5.69 9.60
C TYR A 259 4.59 -5.94 10.83
N ARG A 260 3.78 -7.00 10.81
CA ARG A 260 2.77 -7.37 11.82
C ARG A 260 2.74 -8.89 12.03
N PRO A 261 3.86 -9.53 12.41
CA PRO A 261 3.91 -10.97 12.66
C PRO A 261 2.90 -11.44 13.70
N GLU A 262 2.49 -10.59 14.65
CA GLU A 262 1.46 -10.88 15.65
C GLU A 262 0.09 -11.22 15.03
N ILE A 263 -0.15 -10.77 13.79
CA ILE A 263 -1.38 -10.99 13.03
C ILE A 263 -1.13 -12.00 11.92
N TYR A 264 -0.08 -11.81 11.11
CA TYR A 264 0.12 -12.55 9.85
C TYR A 264 1.12 -13.69 9.93
N ASN A 265 1.89 -13.76 11.01
CA ASN A 265 2.79 -14.87 11.32
C ASN A 265 2.48 -15.47 12.70
N ALA A 266 1.22 -15.35 13.13
CA ALA A 266 0.68 -15.97 14.32
C ALA A 266 0.65 -17.50 14.16
N ASN A 267 0.87 -18.22 15.24
CA ASN A 267 0.88 -19.69 15.23
C ASN A 267 -0.54 -20.29 15.21
N ALA A 268 -1.57 -19.45 15.34
CA ALA A 268 -2.97 -19.81 15.20
C ALA A 268 -3.63 -18.97 14.11
N ALA A 269 -4.42 -19.63 13.25
CA ALA A 269 -5.19 -18.97 12.22
C ALA A 269 -6.46 -18.30 12.80
N ALA A 270 -6.93 -17.26 12.13
CA ALA A 270 -8.17 -16.56 12.44
C ALA A 270 -9.37 -17.52 12.46
N GLY A 271 -10.13 -17.47 13.55
CA GLY A 271 -11.40 -18.21 13.69
C GLY A 271 -12.55 -17.55 12.95
N SER A 272 -13.76 -18.11 13.10
CA SER A 272 -14.99 -17.57 12.48
C SER A 272 -15.35 -16.15 12.92
N VAL A 273 -14.90 -15.76 14.11
CA VAL A 273 -14.90 -14.37 14.60
C VAL A 273 -13.47 -14.03 14.96
N TYR A 274 -12.93 -13.00 14.34
CA TYR A 274 -11.54 -12.61 14.48
C TYR A 274 -11.41 -11.16 14.90
N ARG A 275 -10.62 -10.92 15.96
CA ARG A 275 -10.21 -9.59 16.40
C ARG A 275 -8.68 -9.53 16.39
N PRO A 276 -8.07 -8.89 15.39
CA PRO A 276 -6.62 -8.79 15.31
C PRO A 276 -6.06 -7.98 16.48
N SER A 277 -4.88 -8.37 16.98
CA SER A 277 -4.20 -7.69 18.08
C SER A 277 -2.69 -7.71 17.86
N LEU A 278 -2.04 -6.58 18.14
CA LEU A 278 -0.57 -6.47 18.14
C LEU A 278 0.04 -6.87 19.50
N GLU A 279 -0.80 -7.19 20.48
CA GLU A 279 -0.38 -7.71 21.79
C GLU A 279 -0.42 -9.25 21.82
N HIS A 280 -0.77 -9.89 20.70
CA HIS A 280 -0.77 -11.34 20.60
C HIS A 280 0.66 -11.88 20.71
N GLY A 281 0.93 -12.73 21.71
CA GLY A 281 2.28 -13.22 22.00
C GLY A 281 2.66 -14.53 21.32
N ASP A 282 1.69 -15.26 20.72
CA ASP A 282 1.92 -16.57 20.10
C ASP A 282 2.14 -16.42 18.59
N PHE A 283 3.33 -15.94 18.22
CA PHE A 283 3.74 -15.73 16.83
C PHE A 283 5.22 -16.00 16.61
N SER A 284 5.59 -16.17 15.35
CA SER A 284 6.98 -16.31 14.93
C SER A 284 7.49 -15.03 14.28
N ARG A 285 8.74 -14.64 14.54
CA ARG A 285 9.39 -13.54 13.80
C ARG A 285 10.11 -14.08 12.57
N THR A 286 10.11 -13.29 11.50
CA THR A 286 10.98 -13.52 10.34
C THR A 286 12.43 -13.23 10.69
N GLN A 287 13.38 -13.77 9.92
CA GLN A 287 14.79 -13.39 10.00
C GLN A 287 15.11 -12.12 9.18
N VAL A 288 14.08 -11.34 8.85
CA VAL A 288 14.20 -10.06 8.17
C VAL A 288 14.08 -8.98 9.21
N ASP A 289 15.10 -8.13 9.32
CA ASP A 289 15.09 -7.01 10.24
C ASP A 289 14.15 -5.91 9.75
N TYR A 290 13.31 -5.41 10.65
CA TYR A 290 12.36 -4.35 10.38
C TYR A 290 12.16 -3.50 11.64
N ASP A 291 12.48 -2.21 11.53
CA ASP A 291 12.40 -1.27 12.64
C ASP A 291 11.11 -0.44 12.55
N ARG A 292 10.14 -0.77 13.41
CA ARG A 292 8.86 -0.05 13.51
C ARG A 292 9.03 1.38 14.01
N VAL A 293 10.01 1.64 14.89
CA VAL A 293 10.28 2.98 15.43
C VAL A 293 10.86 3.85 14.32
N GLU A 294 11.84 3.35 13.59
CA GLU A 294 12.37 4.04 12.42
C GLU A 294 11.25 4.27 11.41
N ARG A 295 10.43 3.27 11.09
CA ARG A 295 9.31 3.45 10.15
C ARG A 295 8.35 4.55 10.59
N ALA A 296 7.99 4.61 11.88
CA ALA A 296 7.12 5.66 12.41
C ALA A 296 7.76 7.05 12.25
N GLN A 297 9.06 7.16 12.53
CA GLN A 297 9.81 8.40 12.32
C GLN A 297 9.85 8.82 10.85
N LEU A 298 10.05 7.88 9.92
CA LEU A 298 10.04 8.16 8.48
C LEU A 298 8.66 8.65 8.02
N ALA A 299 7.55 8.16 8.59
CA ALA A 299 6.21 8.66 8.29
C ALA A 299 6.06 10.14 8.68
N ILE A 300 6.54 10.50 9.87
CA ILE A 300 6.52 11.88 10.37
C ILE A 300 7.38 12.76 9.47
N THR A 301 8.61 12.35 9.16
CA THR A 301 9.50 13.11 8.27
C THR A 301 8.87 13.34 6.90
N GLN A 302 8.27 12.29 6.32
CA GLN A 302 7.58 12.37 5.03
C GLN A 302 6.36 13.30 5.07
N GLY A 303 5.56 13.21 6.14
CA GLY A 303 4.39 14.06 6.35
C GLY A 303 4.76 15.53 6.56
N THR A 304 5.82 15.82 7.33
CA THR A 304 6.34 17.17 7.54
C THR A 304 6.87 17.76 6.23
N TYR A 305 7.59 16.97 5.44
CA TYR A 305 8.04 17.39 4.11
C TYR A 305 6.87 17.80 3.21
N ALA A 306 5.78 17.01 3.21
CA ALA A 306 4.57 17.36 2.48
C ALA A 306 3.91 18.63 3.02
N ALA A 307 3.86 18.80 4.35
CA ALA A 307 3.35 20.01 4.98
C ALA A 307 4.11 21.26 4.49
N GLU A 308 5.44 21.22 4.51
CA GLU A 308 6.28 22.38 4.20
C GLU A 308 6.36 22.68 2.70
N HIS A 309 6.62 21.66 1.88
CA HIS A 309 6.96 21.85 0.47
C HIS A 309 5.78 21.71 -0.49
N PHE A 310 4.65 21.18 -0.03
CA PHE A 310 3.48 20.99 -0.87
C PHE A 310 2.27 21.76 -0.33
N LEU A 311 1.88 21.52 0.91
CA LEU A 311 0.64 22.06 1.46
C LEU A 311 0.76 23.52 1.89
N ALA A 312 1.85 23.91 2.57
CA ALA A 312 2.06 25.31 2.93
C ALA A 312 2.27 26.20 1.69
N THR A 313 2.87 25.64 0.64
CA THR A 313 3.18 26.39 -0.59
C THR A 313 1.98 26.44 -1.55
N TYR A 314 1.26 25.33 -1.73
CA TYR A 314 0.23 25.18 -2.76
C TYR A 314 -1.15 24.78 -2.23
N GLY A 315 -1.35 24.71 -0.92
CA GLY A 315 -2.59 24.20 -0.29
C GLY A 315 -3.84 24.89 -0.80
N ASP A 316 -3.85 26.23 -0.88
CA ASP A 316 -4.97 27.01 -1.41
C ASP A 316 -5.27 26.73 -2.89
N VAL A 317 -4.21 26.54 -3.69
CA VAL A 317 -4.32 26.21 -5.11
C VAL A 317 -4.90 24.80 -5.28
N LEU A 318 -4.37 23.84 -4.51
CA LEU A 318 -4.79 22.44 -4.52
C LEU A 318 -6.22 22.28 -4.00
N ALA A 319 -6.61 23.03 -2.96
CA ALA A 319 -7.96 23.03 -2.43
C ALA A 319 -8.96 23.53 -3.48
N ARG A 320 -8.68 24.68 -4.12
CA ARG A 320 -9.52 25.20 -5.21
C ARG A 320 -9.59 24.24 -6.39
N TRP A 321 -8.46 23.64 -6.77
CA TRP A 321 -8.41 22.65 -7.84
C TRP A 321 -9.27 21.42 -7.52
N ALA A 322 -9.22 20.94 -6.28
CA ALA A 322 -10.00 19.80 -5.80
C ALA A 322 -11.47 20.14 -5.47
N GLY A 323 -11.89 21.41 -5.62
CA GLY A 323 -13.23 21.86 -5.23
C GLY A 323 -13.50 21.79 -3.72
N LEU A 324 -12.45 21.89 -2.91
CA LEU A 324 -12.51 21.90 -1.45
C LEU A 324 -12.60 23.35 -0.96
N GLU A 325 -13.41 23.60 0.08
CA GLU A 325 -13.47 24.90 0.73
C GLU A 325 -12.07 25.26 1.28
N PRO A 326 -11.62 26.54 1.26
CA PRO A 326 -10.25 26.96 1.61
C PRO A 326 -9.81 26.72 3.07
N ALA A 327 -10.49 25.86 3.84
CA ALA A 327 -10.16 25.55 5.23
C ALA A 327 -8.86 24.74 5.42
N LEU A 328 -8.22 24.28 4.33
CA LEU A 328 -7.02 23.45 4.37
C LEU A 328 -5.72 24.18 4.74
N ALA A 329 -5.76 25.48 5.04
CA ALA A 329 -4.57 26.31 5.26
C ALA A 329 -4.50 27.01 6.63
N ARG A 330 -5.14 26.48 7.69
CA ARG A 330 -4.93 26.96 9.07
C ARG A 330 -4.74 25.85 10.08
#